data_AF-A0A6C0DAS2-F1
#
_entry.id   AF-A0A6C0DAS2-F1
#
_cell.length_a   1.000
_cell.length_b   1.000
_cell.length_c   1.000
_cell.angle_alpha   90.00
_cell.angle_beta   90.00
_cell.angle_gamma   90.00
#
_symmetry.space_group_name_H-M   'P 1'
#
loop_
_entity.id
_entity.type
_entity.pdbx_description
1 polymer ?
#
loop_
_entity_poly.entity_id
_entity_poly.type
_entity_poly.pdbx_seq_one_letter_code
_entity_poly.pdbx_strand_id
1 'polypeptide(L)'
;MAKKTCTDLEIIDYLNVKDNEIDNLPVGVTISTMCASCKLGTELNIVNIEKYLQLNIDDILCVKMNDEKIRTLIPDKKKNKRDKKLDNPKKQGNHFYNQITVVIRIGHGPIIDWEKEQKINLKLFKNGSVQMSGCKTIKNINIVLNKLLFKLKEIKAKIEDGKIVEKKFVDNISNLGINYFKIDMINSNYKVNMQIDRAKLYSLLLKKKIKSSFEPCIRACVIIKQTPEIDNDDLKEISIFIFQKGNIIITGARRRTHILSAYKYINNILVTHSDEISKKDEKEDEDLIMDLYKDIIEDVNNGLISI
;
A
#
# COMPACT_ATOMS: atom_id res chain seq x y z
N MET A 1 6.78 35.44 -20.32
CA MET A 1 7.07 34.04 -20.70
C MET A 1 6.04 33.15 -20.03
N ALA A 2 5.25 32.41 -20.81
CA ALA A 2 4.27 31.47 -20.26
C ALA A 2 4.99 30.43 -19.39
N LYS A 3 4.58 30.28 -18.13
CA LYS A 3 5.08 29.20 -17.27
C LYS A 3 4.64 27.89 -17.92
N LYS A 4 5.56 27.11 -18.49
CA LYS A 4 5.28 25.74 -18.94
C LYS A 4 4.63 24.99 -17.77
N THR A 5 3.36 24.64 -17.92
CA THR A 5 2.63 23.83 -16.96
C THR A 5 3.04 22.37 -17.14
N CYS A 6 2.95 21.60 -16.07
CA CYS A 6 3.33 20.18 -16.08
C CYS A 6 2.44 19.33 -17.02
N THR A 7 1.34 19.88 -17.52
CA THR A 7 0.40 19.26 -18.47
C THR A 7 0.99 18.95 -19.84
N ASP A 8 2.01 19.69 -20.27
CA ASP A 8 2.54 19.62 -21.63
C ASP A 8 3.86 18.83 -21.69
N LEU A 9 4.14 18.02 -20.66
CA LEU A 9 5.35 17.22 -20.57
C LEU A 9 5.27 15.99 -21.47
N GLU A 10 6.25 15.85 -22.35
CA GLU A 10 6.58 14.56 -22.95
C GLU A 10 7.02 13.60 -21.83
N ILE A 11 6.26 12.52 -21.67
CA ILE A 11 6.52 11.52 -20.63
C ILE A 11 7.58 10.56 -21.14
N ILE A 12 8.76 10.59 -20.52
CA ILE A 12 9.84 9.64 -20.79
C ILE A 12 9.55 8.36 -20.01
N ASP A 13 9.67 7.19 -20.66
CA ASP A 13 9.56 5.90 -19.98
C ASP A 13 10.90 5.53 -19.31
N TYR A 14 11.03 5.88 -18.03
CA TYR A 14 12.20 5.54 -17.24
C TYR A 14 12.15 4.11 -16.68
N LEU A 15 10.97 3.49 -16.67
CA LEU A 15 10.72 2.27 -15.91
C LEU A 15 10.48 1.06 -16.81
N ASN A 16 10.53 1.25 -18.14
CA ASN A 16 10.11 0.27 -19.12
C ASN A 16 8.74 -0.33 -18.72
N VAL A 17 7.73 0.55 -18.67
CA VAL A 17 6.42 0.25 -18.07
C VAL A 17 5.81 -0.99 -18.68
N LYS A 18 5.92 -1.16 -20.00
CA LYS A 18 5.32 -2.30 -20.72
C LYS A 18 5.79 -3.65 -20.19
N ASP A 19 7.07 -3.78 -19.87
CA ASP A 19 7.66 -5.06 -19.48
C ASP A 19 7.58 -5.29 -17.96
N ASN A 20 7.48 -4.22 -17.17
CA ASN A 20 7.54 -4.30 -15.72
C ASN A 20 6.16 -4.21 -15.02
N GLU A 21 5.12 -3.76 -15.71
CA GLU A 21 3.80 -3.51 -15.10
C GLU A 21 3.22 -4.77 -14.41
N ILE A 22 2.50 -4.55 -13.31
CA ILE A 22 1.87 -5.63 -12.54
C ILE A 22 0.43 -5.81 -13.03
N ASP A 23 0.29 -6.29 -14.26
CA ASP A 23 -0.98 -6.51 -14.94
C ASP A 23 -1.36 -8.01 -14.99
N ASN A 24 -2.43 -8.34 -15.74
CA ASN A 24 -2.82 -9.72 -16.05
C ASN A 24 -2.88 -10.62 -14.80
N LEU A 25 -3.47 -10.09 -13.72
CA LEU A 25 -3.71 -10.81 -12.48
C LEU A 25 -5.03 -11.60 -12.57
N PRO A 26 -5.19 -12.66 -11.75
CA PRO A 26 -6.44 -13.41 -11.70
C PRO A 26 -7.63 -12.49 -11.39
N VAL A 27 -8.81 -12.86 -11.91
CA VAL A 27 -10.04 -12.09 -11.72
C VAL A 27 -10.30 -11.88 -10.22
N GLY A 28 -10.56 -10.63 -9.83
CA GLY A 28 -10.80 -10.24 -8.44
C GLY A 28 -9.54 -9.93 -7.63
N VAL A 29 -8.34 -10.23 -8.14
CA VAL A 29 -7.08 -9.82 -7.51
C VAL A 29 -6.75 -8.39 -7.90
N THR A 30 -6.60 -7.51 -6.90
CA THR A 30 -6.27 -6.11 -7.11
C THR A 30 -5.03 -5.71 -6.34
N ILE A 31 -4.24 -4.79 -6.90
CA ILE A 31 -3.11 -4.16 -6.21
C ILE A 31 -3.66 -3.06 -5.31
N SER A 32 -3.52 -3.26 -4.00
CA SER A 32 -3.95 -2.28 -3.00
C SER A 32 -2.96 -1.12 -2.89
N THR A 33 -1.66 -1.43 -2.89
CA THR A 33 -0.56 -0.48 -2.90
C THR A 33 0.76 -1.18 -3.22
N MET A 34 1.72 -0.40 -3.71
CA MET A 34 3.12 -0.75 -3.91
C MET A 34 4.01 0.31 -3.27
N CYS A 35 5.16 -0.14 -2.81
CA CYS A 35 6.28 0.71 -2.42
C CYS A 35 7.42 0.45 -3.40
N ALA A 36 8.09 1.52 -3.82
CA ALA A 36 9.20 1.46 -4.75
C ALA A 36 10.27 2.48 -4.37
N SER A 37 11.50 2.27 -4.85
CA SER A 37 12.62 3.16 -4.61
C SER A 37 13.46 3.35 -5.87
N CYS A 38 14.12 4.50 -5.96
CA CYS A 38 15.08 4.82 -7.02
C CYS A 38 16.11 5.85 -6.51
N LYS A 39 17.05 6.25 -7.38
CA LYS A 39 18.08 7.24 -7.08
C LYS A 39 18.17 8.29 -8.19
N LEU A 40 18.28 9.56 -7.80
CA LEU A 40 18.23 10.71 -8.70
C LEU A 40 19.55 11.07 -9.39
N GLY A 41 20.65 10.39 -9.04
CA GLY A 41 21.99 10.65 -9.62
C GLY A 41 22.69 11.92 -9.11
N THR A 42 22.04 12.71 -8.25
CA THR A 42 22.56 13.95 -7.67
C THR A 42 22.04 14.18 -6.26
N GLU A 43 22.75 14.99 -5.47
CA GLU A 43 22.32 15.41 -4.13
C GLU A 43 21.21 16.46 -4.19
N LEU A 44 20.37 16.47 -3.14
CA LEU A 44 19.22 17.33 -3.03
C LEU A 44 19.42 18.40 -1.96
N ASN A 45 19.11 19.63 -2.31
CA ASN A 45 19.02 20.72 -1.35
C ASN A 45 17.63 20.73 -0.68
N ILE A 46 17.50 19.92 0.38
CA ILE A 46 16.26 19.72 1.12
C ILE A 46 15.65 21.02 1.64
N VAL A 47 16.49 21.96 2.11
CA VAL A 47 16.04 23.25 2.63
C VAL A 47 15.45 24.12 1.52
N ASN A 48 16.06 24.13 0.34
CA ASN A 48 15.52 24.86 -0.79
C ASN A 48 14.20 24.24 -1.28
N ILE A 49 14.10 22.90 -1.32
CA ILE A 49 12.85 22.21 -1.68
C ILE A 49 11.75 22.57 -0.67
N GLU A 50 12.06 22.52 0.63
CA GLU A 50 11.12 22.87 1.70
C GLU A 50 10.56 24.28 1.55
N LYS A 51 11.40 25.27 1.24
CA LYS A 51 10.98 26.67 1.17
C LYS A 51 10.40 27.09 -0.18
N TYR A 52 10.98 26.60 -1.28
CA TYR A 52 10.81 27.22 -2.59
C TYR A 52 10.21 26.30 -3.65
N LEU A 53 10.05 24.99 -3.39
CA LEU A 53 9.31 24.12 -4.31
C LEU A 53 7.84 24.57 -4.34
N GLN A 54 7.37 25.05 -5.49
CA GLN A 54 6.04 25.63 -5.62
C GLN A 54 4.97 24.55 -5.59
N LEU A 55 3.88 24.77 -4.84
CA LEU A 55 2.71 23.90 -4.87
C LEU A 55 1.83 24.22 -6.08
N ASN A 56 1.24 23.19 -6.67
CA ASN A 56 0.31 23.31 -7.78
C ASN A 56 -0.68 22.14 -7.76
N ILE A 57 -1.94 22.41 -8.09
CA ILE A 57 -3.03 21.43 -8.12
C ILE A 57 -2.80 20.31 -9.15
N ASP A 58 -2.01 20.58 -10.19
CA ASP A 58 -1.71 19.63 -11.27
C ASP A 58 -0.45 18.78 -11.03
N ASP A 59 0.36 19.14 -10.02
CA ASP A 59 1.62 18.46 -9.75
C ASP A 59 1.88 18.30 -8.23
N ILE A 60 2.60 19.22 -7.58
CA ILE A 60 3.01 19.15 -6.19
C ILE A 60 1.88 19.62 -5.29
N LEU A 61 1.20 18.68 -4.62
CA LEU A 61 0.12 18.99 -3.70
C LEU A 61 0.63 19.34 -2.30
N CYS A 62 1.72 18.71 -1.85
CA CYS A 62 2.23 18.90 -0.50
C CYS A 62 3.76 18.74 -0.46
N VAL A 63 4.40 19.55 0.38
CA VAL A 63 5.81 19.45 0.77
C VAL A 63 5.86 19.47 2.29
N LYS A 64 6.36 18.39 2.89
CA LYS A 64 6.39 18.15 4.33
C LYS A 64 7.79 17.72 4.75
N MET A 65 8.46 18.51 5.58
CA MET A 65 9.72 18.12 6.19
C MET A 65 9.50 17.47 7.56
N ASN A 66 8.64 18.06 8.38
CA ASN A 66 8.22 17.53 9.69
C ASN A 66 6.79 18.01 9.99
N ASP A 67 6.29 17.78 11.20
CA ASP A 67 4.92 18.18 11.59
C ASP A 67 4.73 19.70 11.73
N GLU A 68 5.81 20.46 11.87
CA GLU A 68 5.81 21.92 12.01
C GLU A 68 5.99 22.64 10.66
N LYS A 69 6.71 22.00 9.74
CA LYS A 69 7.09 22.55 8.42
C LYS A 69 6.38 21.75 7.33
N ILE A 70 5.14 22.16 7.08
CA ILE A 70 4.25 21.59 6.05
C ILE A 70 3.69 22.73 5.20
N ARG A 71 3.77 22.56 3.88
CA ARG A 71 3.03 23.36 2.90
C ARG A 71 2.17 22.41 2.09
N THR A 72 0.84 22.55 2.16
CA THR A 72 -0.10 21.61 1.52
C THR A 72 -1.30 22.33 0.91
N LEU A 73 -1.74 21.85 -0.26
CA LEU A 73 -3.04 22.18 -0.88
C LEU A 73 -4.12 21.17 -0.49
N ILE A 74 -3.73 20.03 0.10
CA ILE A 74 -4.66 18.98 0.52
C ILE A 74 -5.41 19.47 1.77
N PRO A 75 -6.76 19.49 1.77
CA PRO A 75 -7.53 19.94 2.91
C PRO A 75 -7.40 18.99 4.10
N ASP A 76 -7.48 19.55 5.31
CA ASP A 76 -7.49 18.75 6.54
C ASP A 76 -8.74 17.89 6.61
N LYS A 77 -8.57 16.61 6.95
CA LYS A 77 -9.70 15.74 7.26
C LYS A 77 -10.35 16.23 8.56
N LYS A 78 -11.66 16.49 8.53
CA LYS A 78 -12.45 16.73 9.75
C LYS A 78 -12.31 15.50 10.65
N LYS A 79 -11.61 15.62 11.77
CA LYS A 79 -11.50 14.53 12.75
C LYS A 79 -12.89 14.23 13.30
N ASN A 80 -13.28 12.96 13.32
CA ASN A 80 -14.52 12.54 13.97
C ASN A 80 -14.42 12.80 15.47
N LYS A 81 -15.52 13.25 16.11
CA LYS A 81 -15.55 13.59 17.55
C LYS A 81 -15.04 12.45 18.48
N ARG A 82 -15.07 11.19 18.03
CA ARG A 82 -14.57 10.02 18.76
C ARG A 82 -13.03 9.92 18.82
N ASP A 83 -12.31 10.66 17.97
CA ASP A 83 -10.83 10.69 17.94
C ASP A 83 -10.22 11.80 18.83
N LYS A 84 -11.05 12.53 19.59
CA LYS A 84 -10.58 13.40 20.68
C LYS A 84 -10.17 12.55 21.89
N LYS A 85 -9.15 11.69 21.74
CA LYS A 85 -8.44 11.12 22.89
C LYS A 85 -7.43 12.15 23.40
N LEU A 86 -7.30 12.19 24.74
CA LEU A 86 -6.43 13.08 25.50
C LEU A 86 -5.09 13.30 24.80
N ASP A 87 -4.68 14.57 24.70
CA ASP A 87 -3.37 14.99 24.24
C ASP A 87 -2.29 14.38 25.14
N ASN A 88 -1.86 13.16 24.84
CA ASN A 88 -0.60 12.67 25.34
C ASN A 88 0.48 13.60 24.79
N PRO A 89 1.37 14.15 25.62
CA PRO A 89 2.44 15.02 25.15
C PRO A 89 3.19 14.29 24.05
N LYS A 90 3.19 14.86 22.84
CA LYS A 90 3.92 14.31 21.70
C LYS A 90 5.38 14.23 22.13
N LYS A 91 5.87 13.01 22.40
CA LYS A 91 7.30 12.78 22.62
C LYS A 91 8.03 13.43 21.46
N GLN A 92 9.01 14.27 21.77
CA GLN A 92 9.90 14.91 20.80
C GLN A 92 10.63 13.79 20.06
N GLY A 93 10.05 13.34 18.95
CA GLY A 93 10.61 12.28 18.14
C GLY A 93 11.87 12.82 17.46
N ASN A 94 12.94 12.02 17.41
CA ASN A 94 14.14 12.33 16.66
C ASN A 94 13.75 12.76 15.24
N HIS A 95 13.91 14.05 14.94
CA HIS A 95 13.57 14.59 13.64
C HIS A 95 14.52 13.99 12.59
N PHE A 96 13.97 13.38 11.56
CA PHE A 96 14.74 12.90 10.42
C PHE A 96 15.04 14.08 9.49
N TYR A 97 16.05 14.87 9.83
CA TYR A 97 16.43 16.09 9.10
C TYR A 97 16.96 15.86 7.68
N ASN A 98 17.25 14.61 7.30
CA ASN A 98 17.87 14.26 6.02
C ASN A 98 16.86 13.85 4.93
N GLN A 99 15.56 14.07 5.16
CA GLN A 99 14.52 13.77 4.18
C GLN A 99 13.48 14.89 4.06
N ILE A 100 12.75 14.87 2.96
CA ILE A 100 11.52 15.64 2.76
C ILE A 100 10.50 14.79 2.03
N THR A 101 9.24 14.90 2.45
CA THR A 101 8.12 14.24 1.77
C THR A 101 7.49 15.21 0.80
N VAL A 102 7.36 14.80 -0.46
CA VAL A 102 6.66 15.51 -1.51
C VAL A 102 5.50 14.64 -1.97
N VAL A 103 4.29 15.19 -2.02
CA VAL A 103 3.10 14.48 -2.48
C VAL A 103 2.73 15.02 -3.86
N ILE A 104 2.75 14.14 -4.85
CA ILE A 104 2.55 14.49 -6.25
C ILE A 104 1.27 13.85 -6.76
N ARG A 105 0.43 14.64 -7.42
CA ARG A 105 -0.80 14.19 -8.08
C ARG A 105 -0.49 13.53 -9.41
N ILE A 106 -1.21 12.45 -9.71
CA ILE A 106 -1.10 11.77 -11.00
C ILE A 106 -1.88 12.52 -12.09
N GLY A 107 -3.15 12.86 -11.83
CA GLY A 107 -4.03 13.57 -12.76
C GLY A 107 -3.74 15.06 -12.92
N HIS A 108 -4.57 15.72 -13.72
CA HIS A 108 -4.56 17.16 -14.02
C HIS A 108 -5.99 17.72 -13.98
N GLY A 109 -6.14 19.03 -13.85
CA GLY A 109 -7.41 19.74 -13.89
C GLY A 109 -8.10 19.85 -12.51
N PRO A 110 -9.40 20.24 -12.46
CA PRO A 110 -10.10 20.44 -11.21
C PRO A 110 -10.22 19.12 -10.41
N ILE A 111 -10.12 19.21 -9.08
CA ILE A 111 -10.31 18.07 -8.17
C ILE A 111 -11.77 18.06 -7.71
N ILE A 112 -12.48 16.98 -8.02
CA ILE A 112 -13.86 16.76 -7.58
C ILE A 112 -13.88 16.19 -6.15
N ASP A 113 -13.03 15.20 -5.87
CA ASP A 113 -12.97 14.50 -4.59
C ASP A 113 -11.52 14.25 -4.17
N TRP A 114 -11.08 14.96 -3.14
CA TRP A 114 -9.73 14.86 -2.58
C TRP A 114 -9.38 13.49 -1.97
N GLU A 115 -10.39 12.71 -1.57
CA GLU A 115 -10.19 11.39 -0.99
C GLU A 115 -9.88 10.34 -2.06
N LYS A 116 -10.55 10.45 -3.21
CA LYS A 116 -10.36 9.54 -4.35
C LYS A 116 -9.24 9.96 -5.29
N GLU A 117 -8.78 11.21 -5.18
CA GLU A 117 -7.72 11.75 -6.02
C GLU A 117 -6.42 10.94 -5.89
N GLN A 118 -5.92 10.47 -7.03
CA GLN A 118 -4.74 9.63 -7.10
C GLN A 118 -3.46 10.47 -6.94
N LYS A 119 -2.67 10.11 -5.93
CA LYS A 119 -1.44 10.79 -5.55
C LYS A 119 -0.42 9.79 -5.02
N ILE A 120 0.84 10.10 -5.20
CA ILE A 120 1.97 9.31 -4.71
C ILE A 120 2.76 10.15 -3.71
N ASN A 121 3.16 9.53 -2.61
CA ASN A 121 4.01 10.16 -1.61
C ASN A 121 5.47 9.76 -1.89
N LEU A 122 6.33 10.75 -2.11
CA LEU A 122 7.76 10.57 -2.34
C LEU A 122 8.54 11.11 -1.16
N LYS A 123 9.30 10.26 -0.49
CA LYS A 123 10.33 10.67 0.46
C LYS A 123 11.63 10.83 -0.29
N LEU A 124 12.10 12.07 -0.38
CA LEU A 124 13.36 12.44 -1.00
C LEU A 124 14.42 12.58 0.08
N PHE A 125 15.58 11.97 -0.12
CA PHE A 125 16.70 12.03 0.82
C PHE A 125 17.82 12.90 0.25
N LYS A 126 18.63 13.52 1.13
CA LYS A 126 19.72 14.42 0.72
C LYS A 126 20.68 13.78 -0.31
N ASN A 127 20.95 12.49 -0.19
CA ASN A 127 21.83 11.73 -1.09
C ASN A 127 21.22 11.36 -2.46
N GLY A 128 20.03 11.90 -2.79
CA GLY A 128 19.32 11.62 -4.02
C GLY A 128 18.52 10.32 -4.02
N SER A 129 18.49 9.55 -2.92
CA SER A 129 17.59 8.40 -2.81
C SER A 129 16.14 8.88 -2.73
N VAL A 130 15.24 8.11 -3.35
CA VAL A 130 13.81 8.38 -3.36
C VAL A 130 13.07 7.11 -2.97
N GLN A 131 12.13 7.25 -2.03
CA GLN A 131 11.19 6.18 -1.66
C GLN A 131 9.77 6.64 -1.97
N MET A 132 8.97 5.76 -2.55
CA MET A 132 7.62 6.04 -3.02
C MET A 132 6.64 5.10 -2.34
N SER A 133 5.50 5.64 -1.90
CA SER A 133 4.41 4.85 -1.30
C SER A 133 3.05 5.32 -1.79
N GLY A 134 2.04 4.43 -1.71
CA GLY A 134 0.71 4.67 -2.25
C GLY A 134 0.61 4.45 -3.76
N CYS A 135 1.58 3.74 -4.36
CA CYS A 135 1.60 3.49 -5.80
C CYS A 135 0.65 2.34 -6.16
N LYS A 136 -0.14 2.44 -7.23
CA LYS A 136 -1.01 1.33 -7.68
C LYS A 136 -0.57 0.66 -8.98
N THR A 137 0.12 1.40 -9.83
CA THR A 137 0.65 0.93 -11.13
C THR A 137 2.02 1.55 -11.36
N ILE A 138 2.87 0.87 -12.13
CA ILE A 138 4.19 1.38 -12.51
C ILE A 138 4.05 2.56 -13.46
N LYS A 139 3.05 2.54 -14.34
CA LYS A 139 2.69 3.69 -15.18
C LYS A 139 2.53 4.97 -14.36
N ASN A 140 1.79 4.91 -13.26
CA ASN A 140 1.57 6.07 -12.39
C ASN A 140 2.85 6.54 -11.69
N ILE A 141 3.73 5.60 -11.32
CA ILE A 141 5.06 5.93 -10.78
C ILE A 141 5.88 6.68 -11.82
N ASN A 142 5.92 6.18 -13.07
CA ASN A 142 6.68 6.81 -14.14
C ASN A 142 6.20 8.25 -14.41
N ILE A 143 4.89 8.47 -14.46
CA ILE A 143 4.29 9.81 -14.59
C ILE A 143 4.80 10.73 -13.46
N VAL A 144 4.67 10.29 -12.22
CA VAL A 144 5.04 11.08 -11.05
C VAL A 144 6.55 11.38 -11.01
N LEU A 145 7.40 10.43 -11.41
CA LEU A 145 8.84 10.65 -11.52
C LEU A 145 9.17 11.70 -12.59
N ASN A 146 8.49 11.69 -13.74
CA ASN A 146 8.63 12.75 -14.76
C ASN A 146 8.25 14.12 -14.18
N LYS A 147 7.11 14.22 -13.47
CA LYS A 147 6.69 15.46 -12.80
C LYS A 147 7.73 15.93 -11.78
N LEU A 148 8.26 15.01 -10.96
CA LEU A 148 9.30 15.31 -9.97
C LEU A 148 10.55 15.86 -10.64
N LEU A 149 11.09 15.16 -11.64
CA LEU A 149 12.31 15.56 -12.34
C LEU A 149 12.15 16.94 -12.99
N PHE A 150 11.01 17.19 -13.64
CA PHE A 150 10.73 18.49 -14.22
C PHE A 150 10.78 19.61 -13.18
N LYS A 151 10.18 19.41 -12.01
CA LYS A 151 10.20 20.40 -10.92
C LYS A 151 11.57 20.57 -10.27
N LEU A 152 12.33 19.50 -10.13
CA LEU A 152 13.68 19.56 -9.56
C LEU A 152 14.69 20.26 -10.48
N LYS A 153 14.42 20.33 -11.80
CA LYS A 153 15.23 21.10 -12.76
C LYS A 153 15.01 22.62 -12.67
N GLU A 154 13.93 23.08 -12.04
CA GLU A 154 13.67 24.52 -11.92
C GLU A 154 14.70 25.19 -11.01
N ILE A 155 15.21 26.35 -11.43
CA ILE A 155 16.03 27.24 -10.58
C ILE A 155 15.14 28.39 -10.14
N LYS A 156 15.03 28.60 -8.82
CA LYS A 156 14.36 29.77 -8.26
C LYS A 156 15.41 30.82 -7.91
N ALA A 157 15.00 32.08 -7.77
CA ALA A 157 15.87 33.14 -7.30
C ALA A 157 15.12 34.02 -6.30
N LYS A 158 15.84 34.54 -5.31
CA LYS A 158 15.32 35.49 -4.34
C LYS A 158 16.29 36.65 -4.20
N ILE A 159 15.77 37.86 -4.08
CA ILE A 159 16.59 39.04 -3.79
C ILE A 159 16.89 39.03 -2.28
N GLU A 160 18.16 38.87 -1.93
CA GLU A 160 18.70 38.94 -0.56
C GLU A 160 19.79 40.03 -0.58
N ASP A 161 19.64 41.06 0.26
CA ASP A 161 20.57 42.21 0.37
C ASP A 161 20.90 42.90 -0.97
N GLY A 162 19.88 43.10 -1.81
CA GLY A 162 20.03 43.74 -3.13
C GLY A 162 20.69 42.86 -4.19
N LYS A 163 21.04 41.60 -3.87
CA LYS A 163 21.62 40.63 -4.81
C LYS A 163 20.62 39.52 -5.13
N ILE A 164 20.59 39.10 -6.40
CA ILE A 164 19.79 37.96 -6.84
C ILE A 164 20.54 36.68 -6.45
N VAL A 165 19.98 35.93 -5.49
CA VAL A 165 20.53 34.65 -5.03
C VAL A 165 19.72 33.51 -5.61
N GLU A 166 20.37 32.67 -6.41
CA GLU A 166 19.77 31.45 -6.94
C GLU A 166 19.58 30.40 -5.84
N LYS A 167 18.41 29.74 -5.86
CA LYS A 167 18.03 28.64 -4.99
C LYS A 167 17.78 27.42 -5.87
N LYS A 168 18.81 26.57 -5.96
CA LYS A 168 18.78 25.29 -6.70
C LYS A 168 18.22 24.18 -5.82
N PHE A 169 17.47 23.24 -6.41
CA PHE A 169 16.95 22.07 -5.69
C PHE A 169 17.89 20.88 -5.72
N VAL A 170 18.74 20.82 -6.75
CA VAL A 170 19.71 19.75 -6.99
C VAL A 170 21.09 20.36 -7.19
N ASP A 171 22.13 19.63 -6.80
CA ASP A 171 23.51 20.12 -6.91
C ASP A 171 24.02 20.05 -8.35
N ASN A 172 23.69 18.98 -9.09
CA ASN A 172 24.08 18.80 -10.49
C ASN A 172 22.87 18.38 -11.35
N ILE A 173 22.37 19.33 -12.15
CA ILE A 173 21.23 19.13 -13.05
C ILE A 173 21.55 18.13 -14.17
N SER A 174 22.79 18.08 -14.65
CA SER A 174 23.19 17.20 -15.75
C SER A 174 23.12 15.73 -15.37
N ASN A 175 23.36 15.40 -14.09
CA ASN A 175 23.31 14.03 -13.57
C ASN A 175 21.91 13.62 -13.11
N LEU A 176 20.94 14.53 -13.18
CA LEU A 176 19.58 14.30 -12.68
C LEU A 176 18.83 13.33 -13.59
N GLY A 177 18.53 12.14 -13.08
CA GLY A 177 17.82 11.08 -13.81
C GLY A 177 17.27 10.00 -12.88
N ILE A 178 16.60 8.99 -13.42
CA ILE A 178 16.10 7.86 -12.62
C ILE A 178 17.06 6.69 -12.75
N ASN A 179 17.68 6.30 -11.65
CA ASN A 179 18.60 5.16 -11.58
C ASN A 179 18.15 4.16 -10.52
N TYR A 180 18.55 2.89 -10.67
CA TYR A 180 18.33 1.82 -9.68
C TYR A 180 16.88 1.69 -9.20
N PHE A 181 15.93 1.83 -10.13
CA PHE A 181 14.52 1.64 -9.79
C PHE A 181 14.26 0.19 -9.35
N LYS A 182 13.55 0.02 -8.25
CA LYS A 182 13.08 -1.28 -7.78
C LYS A 182 11.75 -1.16 -7.06
N ILE A 183 10.96 -2.24 -7.12
CA ILE A 183 9.78 -2.42 -6.29
C ILE A 183 10.22 -3.08 -4.98
N ASP A 184 9.95 -2.42 -3.86
CA ASP A 184 10.34 -2.89 -2.54
C ASP A 184 9.32 -3.88 -1.96
N MET A 185 8.03 -3.60 -2.22
CA MET A 185 6.89 -4.37 -1.72
C MET A 185 5.63 -4.11 -2.55
N ILE A 186 4.86 -5.15 -2.79
CA ILE A 186 3.54 -5.13 -3.39
C ILE A 186 2.55 -5.77 -2.41
N ASN A 187 1.43 -5.09 -2.22
CA ASN A 187 0.29 -5.59 -1.48
C ASN A 187 -0.88 -5.78 -2.44
N SER A 188 -1.33 -7.01 -2.59
CA SER A 188 -2.54 -7.33 -3.32
C SER A 188 -3.62 -7.87 -2.39
N ASN A 189 -4.88 -7.73 -2.79
CA ASN A 189 -6.01 -8.29 -2.09
C ASN A 189 -6.99 -8.93 -3.08
N TYR A 190 -7.75 -9.88 -2.56
CA TYR A 190 -8.91 -10.47 -3.23
C TYR A 190 -9.83 -11.09 -2.18
N LYS A 191 -10.98 -11.59 -2.63
CA LYS A 191 -11.95 -12.26 -1.77
C LYS A 191 -12.38 -13.57 -2.39
N VAL A 192 -12.36 -14.65 -1.61
CA VAL A 192 -12.93 -15.94 -2.02
C VAL A 192 -14.40 -16.01 -1.65
N ASN A 193 -15.17 -16.84 -2.36
CA ASN A 193 -16.60 -17.00 -2.15
C ASN A 193 -16.93 -18.04 -1.07
N MET A 194 -16.29 -17.94 0.10
CA MET A 194 -16.58 -18.78 1.26
C MET A 194 -16.16 -18.07 2.55
N GLN A 195 -16.83 -18.42 3.65
CA GLN A 195 -16.32 -18.10 4.99
C GLN A 195 -15.36 -19.18 5.44
N ILE A 196 -14.24 -18.76 6.03
CA ILE A 196 -13.14 -19.64 6.42
C ILE A 196 -13.12 -19.76 7.94
N ASP A 197 -13.27 -20.98 8.44
CA ASP A 197 -12.93 -21.35 9.81
C ASP A 197 -11.40 -21.28 9.97
N ARG A 198 -10.95 -20.19 10.60
CA ARG A 198 -9.53 -19.90 10.80
C ARG A 198 -8.84 -20.92 11.70
N ALA A 199 -9.55 -21.50 12.67
CA ALA A 199 -8.98 -22.48 13.58
C ALA A 199 -8.74 -23.80 12.83
N LYS A 200 -9.75 -24.28 12.08
CA LYS A 200 -9.61 -25.49 11.25
C LYS A 200 -8.55 -25.31 10.17
N LEU A 201 -8.53 -24.16 9.50
CA LEU A 201 -7.48 -23.84 8.53
C LEU A 201 -6.09 -23.89 9.19
N TYR A 202 -5.90 -23.27 10.34
CA TYR A 202 -4.61 -23.30 11.03
C TYR A 202 -4.19 -24.72 11.42
N SER A 203 -5.11 -25.52 11.97
CA SER A 203 -4.84 -26.94 12.27
C SER A 203 -4.45 -27.74 11.02
N LEU A 204 -5.10 -27.51 9.88
CA LEU A 204 -4.75 -28.12 8.60
C LEU A 204 -3.34 -27.73 8.14
N LEU A 205 -2.99 -26.45 8.25
CA LEU A 205 -1.66 -25.94 7.87
C LEU A 205 -0.55 -26.56 8.73
N LEU A 206 -0.78 -26.72 10.04
CA LEU A 206 0.16 -27.41 10.94
C LEU A 206 0.33 -28.89 10.56
N LYS A 207 -0.76 -29.61 10.26
CA LYS A 207 -0.70 -31.01 9.79
C LYS A 207 0.12 -31.15 8.51
N LYS A 208 0.00 -30.19 7.59
CA LYS A 208 0.77 -30.14 6.33
C LYS A 208 2.20 -29.59 6.50
N LYS A 209 2.64 -29.27 7.72
CA LYS A 209 3.94 -28.66 8.03
C LYS A 209 4.18 -27.34 7.28
N ILE A 210 3.13 -26.57 7.04
CA ILE A 210 3.20 -25.27 6.38
C ILE A 210 3.51 -24.19 7.42
N LYS A 211 4.54 -23.38 7.16
CA LYS A 211 4.94 -22.26 8.02
C LYS A 211 3.80 -21.24 8.12
N SER A 212 3.16 -21.19 9.27
CA SER A 212 1.98 -20.35 9.52
C SER A 212 1.90 -19.90 10.97
N SER A 213 1.13 -18.85 11.23
CA SER A 213 0.81 -18.37 12.58
C SER A 213 -0.65 -17.95 12.70
N PHE A 214 -1.22 -18.23 13.87
CA PHE A 214 -2.59 -17.84 14.21
C PHE A 214 -2.68 -17.49 15.71
N GLU A 215 -2.90 -16.21 15.99
CA GLU A 215 -3.01 -15.65 17.34
C GLU A 215 -4.29 -14.80 17.40
N PRO A 216 -5.47 -15.41 17.61
CA PRO A 216 -6.77 -14.72 17.46
C PRO A 216 -6.95 -13.53 18.41
N CYS A 217 -6.29 -13.54 19.56
CA CYS A 217 -6.31 -12.43 20.53
C CYS A 217 -5.61 -11.17 20.01
N ILE A 218 -4.67 -11.30 19.07
CA ILE A 218 -3.83 -10.21 18.57
C ILE A 218 -4.17 -9.87 17.12
N ARG A 219 -4.52 -10.87 16.30
CA ARG A 219 -4.77 -10.69 14.87
C ARG A 219 -6.02 -11.45 14.41
N ALA A 220 -6.82 -10.80 13.58
CA ALA A 220 -8.05 -11.37 13.02
C ALA A 220 -7.82 -12.32 11.82
N CYS A 221 -6.59 -12.75 11.55
CA CYS A 221 -6.25 -13.55 10.37
C CYS A 221 -5.31 -14.71 10.71
N VAL A 222 -5.31 -15.72 9.84
CA VAL A 222 -4.24 -16.71 9.75
C VAL A 222 -3.17 -16.15 8.81
N ILE A 223 -1.91 -16.21 9.21
CA ILE A 223 -0.79 -15.74 8.40
C ILE A 223 -0.02 -16.96 7.91
N ILE A 224 0.20 -17.06 6.60
CA ILE A 224 1.03 -18.08 5.97
C ILE A 224 2.29 -17.41 5.43
N LYS A 225 3.45 -18.06 5.59
CA LYS A 225 4.71 -17.68 4.97
C LYS A 225 5.01 -18.61 3.81
N GLN A 226 5.30 -18.03 2.65
CA GLN A 226 5.65 -18.76 1.45
C GLN A 226 6.87 -18.11 0.80
N THR A 227 7.77 -18.92 0.27
CA THR A 227 8.89 -18.46 -0.55
C THR A 227 8.55 -18.77 -2.01
N PRO A 228 8.28 -17.77 -2.86
CA PRO A 228 8.08 -17.98 -4.28
C PRO A 228 9.32 -18.64 -4.92
N GLU A 229 9.09 -19.57 -5.84
CA GLU A 229 10.17 -20.28 -6.54
C GLU A 229 10.68 -19.51 -7.77
N ILE A 230 9.83 -18.68 -8.37
CA ILE A 230 10.10 -17.94 -9.62
C ILE A 230 10.42 -16.48 -9.28
N ASP A 231 11.47 -15.93 -9.91
CA ASP A 231 11.96 -14.54 -9.80
C ASP A 231 12.35 -14.10 -8.37
N ASN A 232 12.85 -15.02 -7.56
CA ASN A 232 13.08 -14.82 -6.12
C ASN A 232 14.50 -15.21 -5.68
N ASP A 233 15.52 -14.64 -6.33
CA ASP A 233 16.93 -14.94 -6.08
C ASP A 233 17.37 -14.66 -4.63
N ASP A 234 16.70 -13.73 -3.94
CA ASP A 234 16.98 -13.40 -2.54
C ASP A 234 16.20 -14.26 -1.53
N LEU A 235 15.53 -15.33 -1.99
CA LEU A 235 14.75 -16.26 -1.18
C LEU A 235 13.75 -15.55 -0.26
N LYS A 236 13.20 -14.43 -0.73
CA LYS A 236 12.32 -13.60 0.08
C LYS A 236 11.02 -14.33 0.38
N GLU A 237 10.66 -14.35 1.66
CA GLU A 237 9.35 -14.81 2.10
C GLU A 237 8.28 -13.74 1.86
N ILE A 238 7.18 -14.13 1.23
CA ILE A 238 5.94 -13.37 1.16
C ILE A 238 4.96 -13.87 2.22
N SER A 239 4.01 -13.03 2.60
CA SER A 239 3.00 -13.37 3.61
C SER A 239 1.60 -13.33 3.01
N ILE A 240 0.80 -14.35 3.32
CA ILE A 240 -0.61 -14.44 2.90
C ILE A 240 -1.47 -14.37 4.16
N PHE A 241 -2.32 -13.36 4.25
CA PHE A 241 -3.18 -13.11 5.40
C PHE A 241 -4.60 -13.52 5.00
N ILE A 242 -5.19 -14.45 5.74
CA ILE A 242 -6.49 -15.04 5.42
C ILE A 242 -7.46 -14.71 6.54
N PHE A 243 -8.56 -14.05 6.18
CA PHE A 243 -9.58 -13.59 7.11
C PHE A 243 -10.83 -14.47 7.02
N GLN A 244 -11.58 -14.54 8.12
CA GLN A 244 -12.78 -15.39 8.22
C GLN A 244 -13.82 -15.10 7.13
N LYS A 245 -14.01 -13.84 6.73
CA LYS A 245 -14.98 -13.46 5.67
C LYS A 245 -14.51 -13.80 4.24
N GLY A 246 -13.43 -14.56 4.09
CA GLY A 246 -12.85 -14.91 2.80
C GLY A 246 -11.96 -13.82 2.17
N ASN A 247 -11.73 -12.69 2.86
CA ASN A 247 -10.76 -11.71 2.38
C ASN A 247 -9.34 -12.28 2.51
N ILE A 248 -8.51 -12.08 1.48
CA ILE A 248 -7.12 -12.51 1.46
C ILE A 248 -6.24 -11.36 1.04
N ILE A 249 -5.12 -11.16 1.75
CA ILE A 249 -4.09 -10.17 1.43
C ILE A 249 -2.78 -10.90 1.18
N ILE A 250 -2.14 -10.63 0.05
CA ILE A 250 -0.77 -11.08 -0.24
C ILE A 250 0.14 -9.86 -0.10
N THR A 251 1.13 -9.94 0.78
CA THR A 251 2.06 -8.84 1.06
C THR A 251 3.52 -9.31 1.05
N GLY A 252 4.43 -8.39 0.79
CA GLY A 252 5.86 -8.65 0.72
C GLY A 252 6.37 -9.03 -0.68
N ALA A 253 5.46 -9.27 -1.63
CA ALA A 253 5.79 -9.55 -3.03
C ALA A 253 6.60 -8.41 -3.66
N ARG A 254 7.44 -8.71 -4.65
CA ARG A 254 8.20 -7.70 -5.42
C ARG A 254 8.01 -7.81 -6.93
N ARG A 255 7.44 -8.92 -7.38
CA ARG A 255 7.18 -9.25 -8.78
C ARG A 255 5.75 -9.74 -8.93
N ARG A 256 5.23 -9.64 -10.16
CA ARG A 256 3.92 -10.20 -10.54
C ARG A 256 3.87 -11.71 -10.28
N THR A 257 4.92 -12.43 -10.63
CA THR A 257 5.07 -13.88 -10.43
C THR A 257 4.94 -14.32 -8.97
N HIS A 258 5.42 -13.50 -8.02
CA HIS A 258 5.26 -13.79 -6.58
C HIS A 258 3.77 -13.79 -6.18
N ILE A 259 2.98 -12.85 -6.70
CA ILE A 259 1.54 -12.75 -6.43
C ILE A 259 0.82 -13.95 -7.03
N LEU A 260 1.15 -14.32 -8.27
CA LEU A 260 0.55 -15.47 -8.96
C LEU A 260 0.87 -16.78 -8.24
N SER A 261 2.13 -16.95 -7.81
CA SER A 261 2.57 -18.11 -7.04
C SER A 261 1.81 -18.23 -5.71
N ALA A 262 1.68 -17.14 -4.95
CA ALA A 262 0.90 -17.14 -3.72
C ALA A 262 -0.58 -17.39 -3.95
N TYR A 263 -1.17 -16.72 -4.94
CA TYR A 263 -2.58 -16.92 -5.29
C TYR A 263 -2.85 -18.39 -5.63
N LYS A 264 -2.05 -18.99 -6.52
CA LYS A 264 -2.22 -20.40 -6.91
C LYS A 264 -2.03 -21.34 -5.71
N TYR A 265 -0.99 -21.10 -4.91
CA TYR A 265 -0.67 -21.92 -3.75
C TYR A 265 -1.82 -21.95 -2.74
N ILE A 266 -2.32 -20.78 -2.33
CA ILE A 266 -3.37 -20.75 -1.31
C ILE A 266 -4.73 -21.19 -1.86
N ASN A 267 -5.11 -20.81 -3.08
CA ASN A 267 -6.39 -21.24 -3.64
C ASN A 267 -6.43 -22.76 -3.83
N ASN A 268 -5.31 -23.40 -4.16
CA ASN A 268 -5.26 -24.86 -4.21
C ASN A 268 -5.59 -25.49 -2.85
N ILE A 269 -5.02 -24.97 -1.76
CA ILE A 269 -5.32 -25.44 -0.39
C ILE A 269 -6.79 -25.20 -0.04
N LEU A 270 -7.30 -24.00 -0.32
CA LEU A 270 -8.67 -23.62 0.02
C LEU A 270 -9.71 -24.44 -0.73
N VAL A 271 -9.49 -24.71 -2.02
CA VAL A 271 -10.39 -25.53 -2.84
C VAL A 271 -10.34 -26.99 -2.40
N THR A 272 -9.13 -27.55 -2.27
CA THR A 272 -8.92 -28.98 -1.94
C THR A 272 -9.52 -29.35 -0.57
N HIS A 273 -9.51 -28.43 0.39
CA HIS A 273 -9.97 -28.66 1.76
C HIS A 273 -11.19 -27.82 2.14
N SER A 274 -11.97 -27.39 1.14
CA SER A 274 -13.10 -26.49 1.31
C SER A 274 -14.11 -26.99 2.35
N ASP A 275 -14.47 -28.27 2.31
CA ASP A 275 -15.41 -28.88 3.26
C ASP A 275 -14.91 -28.88 4.70
N GLU A 276 -13.59 -29.04 4.91
CA GLU A 276 -12.97 -29.07 6.24
C GLU A 276 -12.88 -27.68 6.86
N ILE A 277 -12.59 -26.67 6.04
CA ILE A 277 -12.23 -25.32 6.51
C ILE A 277 -13.36 -24.31 6.34
N SER A 278 -14.48 -24.66 5.73
CA SER A 278 -15.62 -23.77 5.60
C SER A 278 -16.25 -23.54 6.98
N LYS A 279 -16.51 -22.27 7.29
CA LYS A 279 -17.26 -21.92 8.50
C LYS A 279 -18.74 -22.22 8.24
N LYS A 280 -19.30 -23.15 9.01
CA LYS A 280 -20.74 -23.41 9.05
C LYS A 280 -21.44 -22.27 9.81
N ASP A 281 -22.67 -21.96 9.44
CA ASP A 281 -23.44 -20.95 10.16
C ASP A 281 -23.83 -21.50 11.53
N GLU A 282 -23.31 -20.88 12.59
CA GLU A 282 -23.59 -21.26 13.98
C GLU A 282 -25.11 -21.26 14.29
N LYS A 283 -25.88 -20.43 13.57
CA LYS A 283 -27.35 -20.42 13.64
C LYS A 283 -28.00 -21.67 13.07
N GLU A 284 -27.51 -22.17 11.94
CA GLU A 284 -28.07 -23.40 11.35
C GLU A 284 -27.80 -24.59 12.29
N ASP A 285 -26.62 -24.65 12.91
CA ASP A 285 -26.29 -25.68 13.89
C ASP A 285 -27.13 -25.52 15.19
N GLU A 286 -27.34 -24.30 15.68
CA GLU A 286 -28.23 -24.01 16.82
C GLU A 286 -29.68 -24.39 16.51
N ASP A 287 -30.20 -24.01 15.35
CA ASP A 287 -31.57 -24.32 14.91
C ASP A 287 -31.75 -25.84 14.80
N LEU A 288 -30.78 -26.58 14.25
CA LEU A 288 -30.81 -28.05 14.14
C LEU A 288 -30.81 -28.73 15.51
N ILE A 289 -30.02 -28.23 16.46
CA ILE A 289 -29.99 -28.74 17.84
C ILE A 289 -31.31 -28.45 18.55
N MET A 290 -31.86 -27.25 18.36
CA MET A 290 -33.13 -26.85 18.97
C MET A 290 -34.31 -27.65 18.41
N ASP A 291 -34.30 -27.96 17.11
CA ASP A 291 -35.32 -28.79 16.49
C ASP A 291 -35.21 -30.25 16.96
N LEU A 292 -34.00 -30.82 17.03
CA LEU A 292 -33.81 -32.15 17.61
C LEU A 292 -34.25 -32.23 19.08
N TYR A 293 -34.03 -31.16 19.84
CA TYR A 293 -34.48 -31.08 21.24
C TYR A 293 -36.01 -31.01 21.36
N LYS A 294 -36.69 -30.31 20.45
CA LYS A 294 -38.16 -30.30 20.40
C LYS A 294 -38.72 -31.67 20.07
N ASP A 295 -38.15 -32.36 19.08
CA ASP A 295 -38.57 -33.70 18.68
C ASP A 295 -38.43 -34.69 19.86
N ILE A 296 -37.31 -34.64 20.58
CA ILE A 296 -37.09 -35.47 21.78
C ILE A 296 -38.13 -35.16 22.86
N ILE A 297 -38.44 -33.88 23.12
CA ILE A 297 -39.48 -33.51 24.10
C ILE A 297 -40.86 -34.00 23.68
N GLU A 298 -41.19 -33.90 22.39
CA GLU A 298 -42.47 -34.37 21.85
C GLU A 298 -42.60 -35.88 22.00
N ASP A 299 -41.56 -36.64 21.68
CA ASP A 299 -41.51 -38.09 21.87
C ASP A 299 -41.62 -38.51 23.35
N VAL A 300 -41.04 -37.73 24.27
CA VAL A 300 -41.18 -37.96 25.72
C VAL A 300 -42.61 -37.70 26.19
N ASN A 301 -43.21 -36.58 25.76
CA ASN A 301 -44.58 -36.23 26.13
C ASN A 301 -45.60 -37.22 25.55
N ASN A 302 -45.31 -37.79 24.38
CA ASN A 302 -46.12 -38.83 23.75
C ASN A 302 -45.83 -40.23 24.31
N GLY A 303 -44.92 -40.37 25.29
CA GLY A 303 -44.57 -41.63 25.93
C GLY A 303 -43.81 -42.63 25.03
N LEU A 304 -43.29 -42.15 23.89
CA LEU A 304 -42.48 -42.92 22.95
C LEU A 304 -41.04 -43.10 23.46
N ILE A 305 -40.55 -42.15 24.25
CA ILE A 305 -39.22 -42.18 24.89
C ILE A 305 -39.38 -42.04 26.40
N SER A 306 -38.80 -42.97 27.16
CA SER A 306 -38.68 -42.93 28.61
C SER A 306 -37.28 -42.42 28.96
N ILE A 307 -37.18 -41.25 29.60
CA ILE A 307 -35.93 -40.69 30.13
C ILE A 307 -35.84 -40.95 31.63
#